data_AF-A0A2E3W5E6-F1
#
_entry.id   AF-A0A2E3W5E6-F1
#
_cell.length_a   1.000
_cell.length_b   1.000
_cell.length_c   1.000
_cell.angle_alpha   90.00
_cell.angle_beta   90.00
_cell.angle_gamma   90.00
#
_symmetry.space_group_name_H-M   'P 1'
#
loop_
_entity.id
_entity.type
_entity.pdbx_description
1 polymer ?
#
loop_
_entity_poly.entity_id
_entity_poly.type
_entity_poly.pdbx_seq_one_letter_code
_entity_poly.pdbx_strand_id
1 'polypeptide(L)'
;MGNFEQHGILHYSAPHHDKIYDETHSFIKSIARKAQLPTNLSQKLVRLITKDITQLLPSEKSRPFRQLLPEGLKRECETLELARPDRSLNARQIKNHIFNYTGRVSDSIKFPKIFWAQVENWNSDKSANSPDKVLSSLPSDLRKLLKRDH
;
A
#
# COMPACT_ATOMS: atom_id res chain seq x y z
N MET A 1 -6.63 53.69 14.70
CA MET A 1 -6.52 52.67 13.63
C MET A 1 -5.09 52.16 13.65
N GLY A 2 -4.84 51.00 14.26
CA GLY A 2 -3.52 50.35 14.25
C GLY A 2 -3.63 49.09 13.42
N ASN A 3 -2.84 49.01 12.35
CA ASN A 3 -2.81 47.88 11.43
C ASN A 3 -2.29 46.63 12.15
N PHE A 4 -3.08 45.55 12.15
CA PHE A 4 -2.63 44.23 12.57
C PHE A 4 -1.83 43.60 11.42
N GLU A 5 -0.51 43.54 11.57
CA GLU A 5 0.32 42.69 10.71
C GLU A 5 -0.02 41.22 11.01
N GLN A 6 -0.66 40.55 10.05
CA GLN A 6 -0.80 39.10 10.07
C GLN A 6 0.59 38.49 9.95
N HIS A 7 1.18 38.12 11.07
CA HIS A 7 2.31 37.21 11.10
C HIS A 7 1.86 35.89 10.49
N GLY A 8 2.34 35.62 9.27
CA GLY A 8 2.13 34.36 8.59
C GLY A 8 2.48 33.20 9.51
N ILE A 9 1.51 32.30 9.70
CA ILE A 9 1.70 31.07 10.45
C ILE A 9 2.87 30.33 9.78
N LEU A 10 4.01 30.24 10.47
CA LEU A 10 5.07 29.32 10.09
C LEU A 10 4.49 27.91 10.24
N HIS A 11 4.13 27.29 9.13
CA HIS A 11 3.84 25.86 9.08
C HIS A 11 5.15 25.13 9.34
N TYR A 12 5.47 24.88 10.61
CA TYR A 12 6.47 23.89 11.00
C TYR A 12 5.88 22.50 10.75
N SER A 13 5.74 22.10 9.48
CA SER A 13 5.69 20.68 9.17
C SER A 13 7.10 20.15 9.40
N ALA A 14 7.24 19.25 10.38
CA ALA A 14 8.54 18.66 10.69
C ALA A 14 9.13 18.04 9.40
N PRO A 15 10.38 18.35 9.00
CA PRO A 15 10.95 17.92 7.71
C PRO A 15 10.87 16.40 7.46
N HIS A 16 10.84 15.61 8.55
CA HIS A 16 10.66 14.17 8.51
C HIS A 16 9.25 13.73 8.09
N HIS A 17 8.21 14.47 8.47
CA HIS A 17 6.84 14.17 8.09
C HIS A 17 6.62 14.41 6.59
N ASP A 18 7.14 15.52 6.06
CA ASP A 18 7.01 15.87 4.64
C ASP A 18 7.70 14.84 3.75
N LYS A 19 8.91 14.40 4.13
CA LYS A 19 9.63 13.34 3.42
C LYS A 19 8.87 12.00 3.40
N ILE A 20 8.23 11.61 4.51
CA ILE A 20 7.44 10.36 4.58
C ILE A 20 6.20 10.44 3.68
N TYR A 21 5.54 11.60 3.66
CA TYR A 21 4.41 11.84 2.76
C TYR A 21 4.84 11.80 1.29
N ASP A 22 5.98 12.40 0.95
CA ASP A 22 6.51 12.44 -0.42
C ASP A 22 6.89 11.04 -0.92
N GLU A 23 7.56 10.22 -0.10
CA GLU A 23 7.91 8.84 -0.46
C GLU A 23 6.66 7.98 -0.70
N THR A 24 5.69 8.07 0.20
CA THR A 24 4.41 7.35 0.08
C THR A 24 3.63 7.81 -1.15
N HIS A 25 3.60 9.11 -1.40
CA HIS A 25 2.90 9.70 -2.52
C HIS A 25 3.56 9.34 -3.87
N SER A 26 4.90 9.32 -3.92
CA SER A 26 5.68 8.88 -5.08
C SER A 26 5.42 7.42 -5.42
N PHE A 27 5.41 6.55 -4.40
CA PHE A 27 5.05 5.14 -4.54
C PHE A 27 3.65 4.96 -5.16
N ILE A 28 2.65 5.66 -4.64
CA ILE A 28 1.26 5.62 -5.15
C ILE A 28 1.17 6.18 -6.57
N LYS A 29 1.85 7.30 -6.86
CA LYS A 29 1.88 7.90 -8.21
C LYS A 29 2.46 6.93 -9.24
N SER A 30 3.50 6.18 -8.89
CA SER A 30 4.06 5.15 -9.77
C SER A 30 3.03 4.06 -10.11
N ILE A 31 2.30 3.58 -9.10
CA ILE A 31 1.21 2.60 -9.29
C ILE A 31 0.10 3.19 -10.17
N ALA A 32 -0.32 4.42 -9.89
CA ALA A 32 -1.38 5.10 -10.65
C ALA A 32 -1.05 5.20 -12.15
N ARG A 33 0.19 5.57 -12.47
CA ARG A 33 0.69 5.63 -13.86
C ARG A 33 0.67 4.26 -14.52
N LYS A 34 1.18 3.22 -13.84
CA LYS A 34 1.21 1.84 -14.38
C LYS A 34 -0.19 1.24 -14.55
N ALA A 35 -1.11 1.57 -13.65
CA ALA A 35 -2.49 1.12 -13.67
C ALA A 35 -3.40 1.94 -14.60
N GLN A 36 -2.91 3.08 -15.12
CA GLN A 36 -3.71 4.04 -15.89
C GLN A 36 -4.97 4.49 -15.12
N LEU A 37 -4.83 4.67 -13.80
CA LEU A 37 -5.90 5.11 -12.92
C LEU A 37 -5.59 6.50 -12.34
N PRO A 38 -6.63 7.29 -12.03
CA PRO A 38 -6.44 8.52 -11.26
C PRO A 38 -5.68 8.27 -9.95
N THR A 39 -4.79 9.20 -9.58
CA THR A 39 -3.96 9.08 -8.37
C THR A 39 -4.80 8.95 -7.09
N ASN A 40 -5.91 9.68 -6.99
CA ASN A 40 -6.83 9.62 -5.85
C ASN A 40 -7.50 8.23 -5.72
N LEU A 41 -7.87 7.60 -6.84
CA LEU A 41 -8.41 6.25 -6.86
C LEU A 41 -7.32 5.23 -6.49
N SER A 42 -6.13 5.37 -7.09
CA SER A 42 -4.98 4.51 -6.78
C SER A 42 -4.57 4.60 -5.32
N GLN A 43 -4.63 5.78 -4.71
CA GLN A 43 -4.39 5.95 -3.27
C GLN A 43 -5.36 5.13 -2.43
N LYS A 44 -6.66 5.14 -2.76
CA LYS A 44 -7.67 4.31 -2.07
C LYS A 44 -7.37 2.83 -2.25
N LEU A 45 -7.05 2.40 -3.47
CA LEU A 45 -6.78 1.00 -3.78
C LEU A 45 -5.48 0.49 -3.14
N VAL A 46 -4.42 1.30 -3.10
CA VAL A 46 -3.16 0.95 -2.41
C VAL A 46 -3.41 0.77 -0.92
N ARG A 47 -4.09 1.72 -0.27
CA ARG A 47 -4.43 1.62 1.16
C ARG A 47 -5.31 0.41 1.45
N LEU A 48 -6.24 0.11 0.55
CA LEU A 48 -7.11 -1.04 0.65
C LEU A 48 -6.32 -2.34 0.59
N ILE A 49 -5.46 -2.52 -0.42
CA ILE A 49 -4.71 -3.77 -0.57
C ILE A 49 -3.66 -3.95 0.54
N THR A 50 -3.01 -2.87 1.00
CA THR A 50 -2.07 -2.96 2.12
C THR A 50 -2.77 -3.32 3.43
N LYS A 51 -3.95 -2.75 3.68
CA LYS A 51 -4.80 -3.11 4.82
C LYS A 51 -5.23 -4.58 4.73
N ASP A 52 -5.82 -4.99 3.61
CA ASP A 52 -6.39 -6.33 3.46
C ASP A 52 -5.31 -7.42 3.60
N ILE A 53 -4.12 -7.21 3.02
CA ILE A 53 -2.98 -8.13 3.19
C ILE A 53 -2.50 -8.15 4.65
N THR A 54 -2.41 -6.99 5.30
CA THR A 54 -1.99 -6.91 6.72
C THR A 54 -2.96 -7.66 7.64
N GLN A 55 -4.27 -7.47 7.44
CA GLN A 55 -5.31 -8.07 8.27
C GLN A 55 -5.48 -9.58 8.02
N LEU A 56 -5.13 -10.07 6.83
CA LEU A 56 -5.16 -11.50 6.53
C LEU A 56 -4.03 -12.29 7.22
N LEU A 57 -2.92 -11.64 7.56
CA LEU A 57 -1.72 -12.32 8.05
C LEU A 57 -1.64 -12.28 9.58
N PRO A 58 -1.15 -13.35 10.23
CA PRO A 58 -0.70 -13.28 11.62
C PRO A 58 0.40 -12.23 11.77
N SER A 59 0.53 -11.62 12.95
CA SER A 59 1.47 -10.51 13.18
C SER A 59 2.91 -10.81 12.76
N GLU A 60 3.39 -12.03 13.05
CA GLU A 60 4.72 -12.50 12.66
C GLU A 60 4.95 -12.49 11.14
N LYS A 61 3.90 -12.74 10.35
CA LYS A 61 3.94 -12.73 8.88
C LYS A 61 3.56 -11.37 8.29
N SER A 62 2.77 -10.56 9.00
CA SER A 62 2.41 -9.21 8.59
C SER A 62 3.61 -8.26 8.67
N ARG A 63 4.48 -8.43 9.66
CA ARG A 63 5.64 -7.55 9.90
C ARG A 63 6.61 -7.50 8.71
N PRO A 64 7.09 -8.64 8.15
CA PRO A 64 7.92 -8.61 6.95
C PRO A 64 7.26 -7.91 5.76
N PHE A 65 5.95 -8.10 5.57
CA PHE A 65 5.21 -7.40 4.51
C PHE A 65 5.19 -5.88 4.71
N ARG A 66 4.87 -5.41 5.91
CA ARG A 66 4.85 -3.97 6.24
C ARG A 66 6.20 -3.31 6.06
N GLN A 67 7.29 -4.04 6.31
CA GLN A 67 8.66 -3.54 6.11
C GLN A 67 9.04 -3.34 4.64
N LEU A 68 8.28 -3.89 3.69
CA LEU A 68 8.46 -3.64 2.26
C LEU A 68 7.76 -2.36 1.77
N LEU A 69 6.93 -1.73 2.62
CA LEU A 69 6.13 -0.56 2.25
C LEU A 69 6.87 0.74 2.61
N PRO A 70 6.61 1.85 1.89
CA PRO A 70 6.99 3.19 2.35
C PRO A 70 6.51 3.45 3.77
N GLU A 71 7.27 4.24 4.53
CA GLU A 71 7.06 4.44 5.97
C GLU A 71 5.63 4.92 6.30
N GLY A 72 5.00 5.75 5.45
CA GLY A 72 3.63 6.19 5.66
C GLY A 72 2.61 5.04 5.62
N LEU A 73 2.72 4.16 4.62
CA LEU A 73 1.86 2.97 4.53
C LEU A 73 2.16 1.94 5.61
N LYS A 74 3.44 1.79 5.98
CA LYS A 74 3.85 0.91 7.08
C LYS A 74 3.19 1.33 8.39
N ARG A 75 3.23 2.63 8.74
CA ARG A 75 2.56 3.17 9.94
C ARG A 75 1.04 2.99 9.89
N GLU A 76 0.42 3.25 8.74
CA GLU A 76 -1.01 2.97 8.55
C GLU A 76 -1.34 1.48 8.78
N CYS A 77 -0.48 0.55 8.37
CA CYS A 77 -0.70 -0.88 8.60
C CYS A 77 -0.44 -1.29 10.06
N GLU A 78 0.49 -0.65 10.77
CA GLU A 78 0.74 -0.87 12.20
C GLU A 78 -0.46 -0.51 13.07
N THR A 79 -1.21 0.55 12.72
CA THR A 79 -2.43 0.93 13.46
C THR A 79 -3.64 0.06 13.14
N LEU A 80 -3.63 -0.64 12.01
CA LEU A 80 -4.73 -1.49 11.53
C LEU A 80 -4.50 -2.99 11.80
N GLU A 81 -3.38 -3.33 12.43
CA GLU A 81 -3.03 -4.70 12.78
C GLU A 81 -4.02 -5.27 13.80
N LEU A 82 -4.60 -6.42 13.47
CA LEU A 82 -5.58 -7.10 14.32
C LEU A 82 -4.89 -8.10 15.24
N ALA A 83 -5.43 -8.29 16.44
CA ALA A 83 -4.97 -9.32 17.38
C ALA A 83 -5.09 -10.75 16.81
N ARG A 84 -6.00 -10.96 15.85
CA ARG A 84 -6.18 -12.22 15.11
C ARG A 84 -6.42 -11.92 13.63
N PRO A 85 -5.93 -12.77 12.72
CA PRO A 85 -6.18 -12.61 11.28
C PRO A 85 -7.67 -12.61 10.95
N ASP A 86 -8.07 -11.73 10.04
CA ASP A 86 -9.41 -11.72 9.47
C ASP A 86 -9.57 -12.88 8.47
N ARG A 87 -10.28 -13.92 8.90
CA ARG A 87 -10.54 -15.12 8.10
C ARG A 87 -11.59 -14.91 7.00
N SER A 88 -12.31 -13.78 7.01
CA SER A 88 -13.26 -13.45 5.95
C SER A 88 -12.54 -12.93 4.70
N LEU A 89 -11.34 -12.39 4.86
CA LEU A 89 -10.51 -11.91 3.76
C LEU A 89 -9.84 -13.09 3.04
N ASN A 90 -9.70 -12.94 1.72
CA ASN A 90 -8.96 -13.85 0.84
C ASN A 90 -8.76 -13.17 -0.52
N ALA A 91 -8.09 -13.83 -1.47
CA ALA A 91 -7.85 -13.26 -2.79
C ALA A 91 -9.13 -12.81 -3.52
N ARG A 92 -10.25 -13.52 -3.33
CA ARG A 92 -11.54 -13.15 -3.94
C ARG A 92 -12.09 -11.88 -3.32
N GLN A 93 -12.00 -11.70 -2.00
CA GLN A 93 -12.47 -10.47 -1.36
C GLN A 93 -11.64 -9.25 -1.77
N ILE A 94 -10.31 -9.40 -1.87
CA ILE A 94 -9.46 -8.31 -2.37
C ILE A 94 -9.87 -7.91 -3.80
N LYS A 95 -10.13 -8.89 -4.68
CA LYS A 95 -10.65 -8.62 -6.02
C LYS A 95 -12.00 -7.89 -5.98
N ASN A 96 -12.92 -8.34 -5.14
CA ASN A 96 -14.25 -7.73 -5.00
C ASN A 96 -14.13 -6.29 -4.50
N HIS A 97 -13.28 -6.03 -3.51
CA HIS A 97 -13.03 -4.69 -3.01
C HIS A 97 -12.50 -3.77 -4.12
N ILE A 98 -11.48 -4.20 -4.87
CA ILE A 98 -10.95 -3.41 -5.99
C ILE A 98 -12.02 -3.20 -7.06
N PHE A 99 -12.81 -4.21 -7.37
CA PHE A 99 -13.92 -4.10 -8.31
C PHE A 99 -14.96 -3.07 -7.86
N ASN A 100 -15.32 -3.05 -6.56
CA ASN A 100 -16.28 -2.08 -6.03
C ASN A 100 -15.82 -0.62 -6.16
N TYR A 101 -14.50 -0.38 -6.15
CA TYR A 101 -13.94 0.96 -6.35
C TYR A 101 -13.74 1.34 -7.82
N THR A 102 -13.48 0.36 -8.69
CA THR A 102 -13.11 0.60 -10.10
C THR A 102 -14.25 0.37 -11.08
N GLY A 103 -15.23 -0.45 -10.72
CA GLY A 103 -16.27 -0.97 -11.60
C GLY A 103 -15.75 -1.91 -12.69
N ARG A 104 -14.47 -2.30 -12.67
CA ARG A 104 -13.80 -2.99 -13.78
C ARG A 104 -13.15 -4.29 -13.34
N VAL A 105 -13.57 -5.40 -13.96
CA VAL A 105 -12.98 -6.73 -13.72
C VAL A 105 -11.50 -6.78 -14.13
N SER A 106 -11.12 -6.05 -15.18
CA SER A 106 -9.71 -5.96 -15.58
C SER A 106 -8.84 -5.39 -14.46
N ASP A 107 -9.34 -4.40 -13.73
CA ASP A 107 -8.57 -3.70 -12.70
C ASP A 107 -8.47 -4.56 -11.45
N SER A 108 -9.51 -5.32 -11.11
CA SER A 108 -9.45 -6.27 -9.98
C SER A 108 -8.44 -7.41 -10.20
N ILE A 109 -8.08 -7.71 -11.45
CA ILE A 109 -7.05 -8.70 -11.79
C ILE A 109 -5.66 -8.06 -11.93
N LYS A 110 -5.57 -6.89 -12.59
CA LYS A 110 -4.29 -6.25 -12.91
C LYS A 110 -3.72 -5.44 -11.76
N PHE A 111 -4.55 -4.72 -11.01
CA PHE A 111 -4.10 -3.80 -9.97
C PHE A 111 -3.26 -4.50 -8.89
N PRO A 112 -3.65 -5.68 -8.35
CA PRO A 112 -2.82 -6.39 -7.37
C PRO A 112 -1.42 -6.74 -7.88
N LYS A 113 -1.30 -7.12 -9.16
CA LYS A 113 -0.02 -7.43 -9.82
C LYS A 113 0.84 -6.17 -9.99
N ILE A 114 0.21 -5.06 -10.37
CA ILE A 114 0.89 -3.77 -10.51
C ILE A 114 1.39 -3.26 -9.15
N PHE A 115 0.55 -3.40 -8.12
CA PHE A 115 0.91 -3.09 -6.74
C PHE A 115 2.14 -3.90 -6.31
N TRP A 116 2.09 -5.23 -6.45
CA TRP A 116 3.20 -6.09 -6.02
C TRP A 116 4.49 -5.82 -6.81
N ALA A 117 4.39 -5.61 -8.12
CA ALA A 117 5.51 -5.20 -8.94
C ALA A 117 6.14 -3.86 -8.49
N GLN A 118 5.33 -2.94 -7.96
CA GLN A 118 5.87 -1.71 -7.37
C GLN A 118 6.57 -1.98 -6.04
N VAL A 119 6.07 -2.90 -5.22
CA VAL A 119 6.75 -3.35 -3.99
C VAL A 119 8.11 -3.95 -4.33
N GLU A 120 8.19 -4.81 -5.35
CA GLU A 120 9.47 -5.37 -5.85
C GLU A 120 10.43 -4.27 -6.28
N ASN A 121 9.99 -3.35 -7.14
CA ASN A 121 10.80 -2.23 -7.61
C ASN A 121 11.23 -1.28 -6.47
N TRP A 122 10.40 -1.08 -5.45
CA TRP A 122 10.72 -0.21 -4.31
C TRP A 122 11.85 -0.78 -3.44
N ASN A 123 11.97 -2.11 -3.40
CA ASN A 123 12.93 -2.83 -2.56
C ASN A 123 14.10 -3.40 -3.38
N SER A 124 14.25 -3.06 -4.66
CA SER A 124 15.33 -3.58 -5.51
C SER A 124 16.72 -3.18 -5.01
N ASP A 125 16.84 -1.98 -4.45
CA ASP A 125 18.12 -1.42 -3.96
C ASP A 125 18.20 -1.36 -2.44
N LYS A 126 17.11 -1.76 -1.74
CA LYS A 126 16.94 -1.58 -0.29
C LYS A 126 16.22 -2.79 0.30
N SER A 127 16.94 -3.66 1.01
CA SER A 127 16.56 -4.17 2.35
C SER A 127 17.02 -5.62 2.64
N ALA A 128 17.05 -5.92 3.95
CA ALA A 128 17.26 -7.24 4.53
C ALA A 128 16.07 -8.22 4.33
N ASN A 129 14.96 -7.77 3.74
CA ASN A 129 13.76 -8.59 3.49
C ASN A 129 13.47 -8.67 2.00
N SER A 130 13.59 -9.86 1.43
CA SER A 130 13.29 -10.10 0.01
C SER A 130 11.76 -10.12 -0.21
N PRO A 131 11.23 -9.34 -1.17
CA PRO A 131 9.84 -9.45 -1.61
C PRO A 131 9.44 -10.89 -1.95
N ASP A 132 10.33 -11.67 -2.58
CA ASP A 132 10.06 -13.07 -2.92
C ASP A 132 9.83 -13.95 -1.68
N LYS A 133 10.62 -13.73 -0.62
CA LYS A 133 10.42 -14.45 0.65
C LYS A 133 9.03 -14.14 1.23
N VAL A 134 8.62 -12.87 1.24
CA VAL A 134 7.28 -12.49 1.71
C VAL A 134 6.20 -13.12 0.83
N LEU A 135 6.31 -13.00 -0.50
CA LEU A 135 5.36 -13.57 -1.46
C LEU A 135 5.22 -15.09 -1.29
N SER A 136 6.33 -15.79 -1.05
CA SER A 136 6.37 -17.24 -0.82
C SER A 136 5.74 -17.68 0.51
N SER A 137 5.58 -16.76 1.46
CA SER A 137 4.94 -17.02 2.75
C SER A 137 3.41 -16.81 2.74
N LEU A 138 2.90 -16.14 1.70
CA LEU A 138 1.47 -15.86 1.54
C LEU A 138 0.70 -17.13 1.12
N PRO A 139 -0.60 -17.21 1.47
CA PRO A 139 -1.54 -18.20 0.95
C PRO A 139 -1.48 -18.32 -0.58
N SER A 140 -1.72 -19.52 -1.11
CA SER A 140 -1.51 -19.82 -2.53
C SER A 140 -2.41 -19.01 -3.47
N ASP A 141 -3.62 -18.68 -3.06
CA ASP A 141 -4.57 -17.83 -3.78
C ASP A 141 -4.09 -16.37 -3.87
N LEU A 142 -3.61 -15.81 -2.75
CA LEU A 142 -2.99 -14.48 -2.74
C LEU A 142 -1.72 -14.43 -3.57
N ARG A 143 -0.90 -15.46 -3.50
CA ARG A 143 0.32 -15.55 -4.29
C ARG A 143 0.02 -15.49 -5.78
N LYS A 144 -1.00 -16.23 -6.23
CA LYS A 144 -1.47 -16.19 -7.63
C LYS A 144 -2.06 -14.83 -8.00
N LEU A 145 -2.70 -14.13 -7.05
CA LEU A 145 -3.24 -12.79 -7.27
C LEU A 145 -2.14 -11.74 -7.48
N LEU A 146 -1.06 -11.81 -6.70
CA LEU A 146 0.00 -10.81 -6.67
C LEU A 146 1.13 -11.10 -7.68
N LYS A 147 1.40 -12.37 -7.98
CA LYS A 147 2.47 -12.77 -8.90
C LYS A 147 2.15 -12.32 -10.34
N ARG A 148 3.16 -11.85 -11.05
CA ARG A 148 3.08 -11.56 -12.50
C ARG A 148 2.82 -12.85 -13.28
N ASP A 149 1.98 -12.77 -14.31
CA ASP A 149 1.95 -13.83 -15.33
C ASP A 149 3.25 -13.68 -16.12
N HIS A 150 4.06 -14.74 -16.15
CA HIS A 150 5.32 -14.80 -16.89
C HIS A 150 5.08 -15.35 -18.29
#